data_AF-A0AAV1Z771-F1
#
_entry.id   AF-A0AAV1Z771-F1
#
_cell.length_a   1.000
_cell.length_b   1.000
_cell.length_c   1.000
_cell.angle_alpha   90.00
_cell.angle_beta   90.00
_cell.angle_gamma   90.00
#
_symmetry.space_group_name_H-M   'P 1'
#
loop_
_entity.id
_entity.type
_entity.pdbx_description
1 polymer ?
#
loop_
_entity_poly.entity_id
_entity_poly.type
_entity_poly.pdbx_seq_one_letter_code
_entity_poly.pdbx_strand_id
1 'polypeptide(L)'
;ASEETEDNSEIEEPAGVFWIRKAVPRKNSNRTDVYYYVSGQKTRFRSINEVKQYCEDHQLEYNPNLFNFSGSVLYQGPVKTGSH
;
A
#
# COMPACT_ATOMS: atom_id res chain seq x y z
N ALA A 1 -16.84 37.63 -0.40
CA ALA A 1 -15.52 37.66 -1.03
C ALA A 1 -14.59 36.79 -0.20
N SER A 2 -13.98 35.75 -0.74
CA SER A 2 -14.18 35.07 -2.04
C SER A 2 -13.72 33.62 -1.88
N GLU A 3 -14.14 32.71 -2.76
CA GLU A 3 -13.48 31.41 -2.88
C GLU A 3 -12.00 31.56 -3.21
N GLU A 4 -11.15 30.74 -2.60
CA GLU A 4 -9.86 30.34 -3.16
C GLU A 4 -9.78 28.80 -3.13
N THR A 5 -10.36 28.20 -4.16
CA THR A 5 -10.14 26.81 -4.54
C THR A 5 -8.80 26.70 -5.26
N GLU A 6 -7.81 26.06 -4.64
CA GLU A 6 -6.61 25.58 -5.36
C GLU A 6 -6.83 24.14 -5.81
N ASP A 7 -7.42 24.02 -7.00
CA ASP A 7 -7.28 22.86 -7.86
C ASP A 7 -5.79 22.62 -8.16
N ASN A 8 -5.30 21.41 -7.91
CA ASN A 8 -4.01 21.00 -8.41
C ASN A 8 -3.98 19.50 -8.74
N SER A 9 -4.24 19.23 -10.02
CA SER A 9 -3.82 18.02 -10.72
C SER A 9 -4.50 16.74 -10.22
N GLU A 10 -5.76 16.57 -10.63
CA GLU A 10 -6.38 15.26 -10.77
C GLU A 10 -5.63 14.46 -11.87
N ILE A 11 -4.52 13.83 -11.47
CA ILE A 11 -3.89 12.80 -12.30
C ILE A 11 -4.83 11.59 -12.25
N GLU A 12 -5.44 11.25 -13.38
CA GLU A 12 -6.21 10.00 -13.57
C GLU A 12 -5.27 8.77 -13.57
N GLU A 13 -4.50 8.61 -12.49
CA GLU A 13 -3.94 7.32 -12.12
C GLU A 13 -5.11 6.37 -11.80
N PRO A 14 -4.99 5.06 -12.11
CA PRO A 14 -6.11 4.13 -11.91
C PRO A 14 -6.61 4.21 -10.46
N ALA A 15 -7.93 4.41 -10.28
CA ALA A 15 -8.61 4.77 -9.02
C ALA A 15 -8.39 3.79 -7.86
N GLY A 16 -7.17 3.77 -7.32
CA GLY A 16 -6.65 2.68 -6.53
C GLY A 16 -5.22 2.96 -6.10
N VAL A 17 -4.94 2.75 -4.83
CA VAL A 17 -3.63 3.04 -4.25
C VAL A 17 -2.61 2.04 -4.77
N PHE A 18 -1.47 2.52 -5.29
CA PHE A 18 -0.43 1.63 -5.82
C PHE A 18 0.47 1.10 -4.69
N TRP A 19 0.62 -0.22 -4.56
CA TRP A 19 1.39 -0.84 -3.48
C TRP A 19 2.64 -1.56 -3.99
N ILE A 20 3.70 -1.47 -3.19
CA ILE A 20 5.02 -2.06 -3.45
C ILE A 20 5.37 -2.99 -2.30
N ARG A 21 5.55 -4.28 -2.59
CA ARG A 21 5.99 -5.32 -1.65
C ARG A 21 7.48 -5.58 -1.83
N LYS A 22 8.29 -5.33 -0.78
CA LYS A 22 9.71 -5.66 -0.73
C LYS A 22 9.96 -6.83 0.21
N ALA A 23 10.65 -7.85 -0.29
CA ALA A 23 11.14 -8.98 0.49
C ALA A 23 12.65 -8.79 0.69
N VAL A 24 13.08 -8.67 1.95
CA VAL A 24 14.47 -8.37 2.32
C VAL A 24 15.05 -9.54 3.11
N PRO A 25 15.96 -10.35 2.53
CA PRO A 25 16.60 -11.43 3.26
C PRO A 25 17.54 -10.89 4.35
N ARG A 26 17.51 -11.47 5.55
CA ARG A 26 18.42 -11.08 6.64
C ARG A 26 19.80 -11.69 6.42
N LYS A 27 20.85 -10.85 6.45
CA LYS A 27 22.26 -11.26 6.21
C LYS A 27 22.72 -12.50 6.98
N ASN A 28 22.20 -12.70 8.20
CA ASN A 28 22.61 -13.78 9.11
C ASN A 28 21.46 -14.76 9.45
N SER A 29 20.40 -14.86 8.63
CA SER A 29 19.26 -15.74 8.93
C SER A 29 18.51 -16.17 7.67
N ASN A 30 18.00 -17.40 7.67
CA ASN A 30 17.09 -17.91 6.63
C ASN A 30 15.70 -17.21 6.63
N ARG A 31 15.50 -16.21 7.49
CA ARG A 31 14.29 -15.38 7.54
C ARG A 31 14.39 -14.20 6.59
N THR A 32 13.30 -13.95 5.88
CA THR A 32 13.09 -12.79 5.01
C THR A 32 12.07 -11.88 5.68
N ASP A 33 12.40 -10.60 5.84
CA ASP A 33 11.42 -9.60 6.26
C ASP A 33 10.60 -9.16 5.04
N VAL A 34 9.28 -9.07 5.17
CA VAL A 34 8.40 -8.55 4.12
C VAL A 34 7.86 -7.20 4.55
N TYR A 35 7.94 -6.23 3.65
CA TYR A 35 7.48 -4.86 3.83
C TYR A 35 6.53 -4.47 2.71
N TYR A 36 5.45 -3.78 3.05
CA TYR A 36 4.60 -3.10 2.08
C TYR A 36 4.80 -1.59 2.21
N TYR A 37 4.69 -0.90 1.07
CA TYR A 37 4.75 0.54 0.94
C TYR A 37 3.64 0.98 0.00
N VAL A 38 3.08 2.17 0.23
CA VAL A 38 2.26 2.87 -0.75
C VAL A 38 3.19 3.70 -1.64
N SER A 39 2.98 3.66 -2.97
CA SER A 39 3.73 4.48 -3.92
C SER A 39 3.55 5.96 -3.62
N GLY A 40 4.60 6.77 -3.83
CA GLY A 40 4.63 8.18 -3.42
C GLY A 40 4.76 8.43 -1.90
N GLN A 41 4.46 7.44 -1.04
CA GLN A 41 4.55 7.59 0.42
C GLN A 41 5.84 6.99 1.01
N LYS A 42 6.24 7.52 2.17
CA LYS A 42 7.33 6.98 2.99
C LYS A 42 6.87 5.95 4.02
N THR A 43 5.55 5.74 4.13
CA THR A 43 4.91 4.81 5.07
C THR A 43 5.30 3.36 4.75
N ARG A 44 5.68 2.60 5.78
CA ARG A 44 6.12 1.19 5.66
C ARG A 44 5.35 0.32 6.63
N PHE A 45 4.60 -0.62 6.08
CA PHE A 45 3.81 -1.60 6.80
C PHE A 45 4.61 -2.89 6.98
N ARG A 46 4.58 -3.45 8.20
CA ARG A 46 5.36 -4.62 8.64
C ARG A 46 4.49 -5.80 9.08
N SER A 47 3.18 -5.59 9.16
CA SER A 47 2.20 -6.56 9.64
C SER A 47 0.86 -6.40 8.91
N ILE A 48 0.08 -7.48 8.93
CA ILE A 48 -1.31 -7.48 8.43
C ILE A 48 -2.15 -6.43 9.16
N ASN A 49 -1.90 -6.20 10.46
CA ASN A 49 -2.70 -5.28 11.26
C ASN A 49 -2.50 -3.80 10.84
N GLU A 50 -1.26 -3.37 10.62
CA GLU A 50 -0.98 -2.01 10.10
C GLU A 50 -1.61 -1.81 8.71
N VAL A 51 -1.61 -2.85 7.85
CA VAL A 51 -2.24 -2.77 6.52
C VAL A 51 -3.77 -2.70 6.61
N LYS A 52 -4.40 -3.52 7.46
CA LYS A 52 -5.86 -3.49 7.67
C LYS A 52 -6.32 -2.12 8.15
N GLN A 53 -5.67 -1.60 9.19
CA GLN A 53 -5.97 -0.27 9.71
C GLN A 53 -5.82 0.80 8.62
N TYR A 54 -4.75 0.76 7.83
CA TYR A 54 -4.59 1.69 6.71
C TYR A 54 -5.70 1.57 5.65
N CYS A 55 -6.13 0.34 5.32
CA CYS A 55 -7.24 0.12 4.39
C CYS A 55 -8.57 0.65 4.95
N GLU A 56 -8.84 0.45 6.24
CA GLU A 56 -10.01 0.99 6.94
C GLU A 56 -9.99 2.53 6.95
N ASP A 57 -8.86 3.14 7.33
CA ASP A 57 -8.66 4.59 7.38
C ASP A 57 -8.78 5.28 6.00
N HIS A 58 -8.48 4.57 4.90
CA HIS A 58 -8.44 5.11 3.53
C HIS A 58 -9.50 4.50 2.59
N GLN A 59 -10.50 3.79 3.13
CA GLN A 59 -11.60 3.18 2.36
C GLN A 59 -11.14 2.24 1.21
N LEU A 60 -10.06 1.49 1.44
CA LEU A 60 -9.48 0.54 0.49
C LEU A 60 -9.98 -0.88 0.71
N GLU A 61 -10.07 -1.67 -0.36
CA GLU A 61 -10.39 -3.10 -0.25
C GLU A 61 -9.18 -3.88 0.30
N TYR A 62 -9.27 -4.34 1.56
CA TYR A 62 -8.25 -5.23 2.12
C TYR A 62 -8.32 -6.62 1.48
N ASN A 63 -7.34 -6.93 0.61
CA ASN A 63 -7.21 -8.24 -0.02
C ASN A 63 -6.10 -9.09 0.64
N PRO A 64 -6.43 -10.17 1.40
CA PRO A 64 -5.43 -10.99 2.10
C PRO A 64 -4.49 -11.77 1.17
N ASN A 65 -4.89 -12.03 -0.08
CA ASN A 65 -4.03 -12.70 -1.06
C ASN A 65 -2.94 -11.77 -1.58
N LEU A 66 -3.23 -10.46 -1.65
CA LEU A 66 -2.27 -9.42 -2.03
C LEU A 66 -1.33 -9.07 -0.87
N PHE A 67 -1.87 -8.97 0.35
CA PHE A 67 -1.13 -8.55 1.55
C PHE A 67 -0.51 -9.71 2.34
N ASN A 68 0.25 -10.58 1.65
CA ASN A 68 0.96 -11.70 2.25
C ASN A 68 2.37 -11.32 2.76
N PHE A 69 2.60 -11.43 4.07
CA PHE A 69 3.89 -11.17 4.74
C PHE A 69 4.85 -12.37 4.79
N SER A 70 4.53 -13.46 4.09
CA SER A 70 5.40 -14.63 3.91
C SER A 70 5.94 -14.73 2.48
N GLY A 71 7.07 -15.41 2.30
CA GLY A 71 7.67 -15.70 0.98
C GLY A 71 8.52 -14.56 0.39
N SER A 72 9.34 -14.90 -0.62
CA SER A 72 10.33 -14.04 -1.26
C SER A 72 9.83 -13.23 -2.47
N VAL A 73 8.61 -13.53 -2.97
CA VAL A 73 8.15 -13.33 -4.36
C VAL A 73 8.21 -11.89 -4.92
N LEU A 74 8.24 -10.85 -4.07
CA LEU A 74 7.90 -9.46 -4.41
C LEU A 74 6.44 -9.30 -4.93
N TYR A 75 6.00 -8.06 -5.15
CA TYR A 75 4.74 -7.67 -5.80
C TYR A 75 4.75 -6.14 -6.01
N GLN A 76 4.24 -5.66 -7.14
CA GLN A 76 3.98 -4.24 -7.39
C GLN A 76 2.68 -4.12 -8.19
N GLY A 77 1.72 -3.34 -7.71
CA GLY A 77 0.44 -3.19 -8.40
C GLY A 77 -0.61 -2.38 -7.60
N PRO A 78 -1.69 -1.95 -8.26
CA PRO A 78 -2.77 -1.21 -7.63
C PRO A 78 -3.61 -2.09 -6.69
N VAL A 79 -4.13 -1.48 -5.63
CA VAL A 79 -5.20 -2.00 -4.78
C VAL A 79 -6.43 -1.13 -5.00
N LYS A 80 -7.57 -1.75 -5.26
CA LYS A 80 -8.82 -1.03 -5.55
C LYS A 80 -9.30 -0.26 -4.32
N THR A 81 -9.81 0.95 -4.56
CA THR A 81 -10.70 1.61 -3.59
C THR A 81 -12.02 0.84 -3.53
N GLY A 82 -12.65 0.82 -2.36
CA GLY A 82 -14.00 0.24 -2.24
C GLY A 82 -15.03 1.18 -2.88
N SER A 83 -15.41 0.92 -4.14
CA SER A 83 -16.60 1.56 -4.72
C SER A 83 -17.83 1.08 -3.95
N HIS A 84 -18.57 2.03 -3.35
CA HIS A 84 -19.74 1.74 -2.52
C HIS A 84 -20.99 1.35 -3.34
#